data_AF-A0A1Q7YRJ3-F1
#
_entry.id   AF-A0A1Q7YRJ3-F1
#
_cell.length_a   1.000
_cell.length_b   1.000
_cell.length_c   1.000
_cell.angle_alpha   90.00
_cell.angle_beta   90.00
_cell.angle_gamma   90.00
#
_symmetry.space_group_name_H-M   'P 1'
#
loop_
_entity.id
_entity.type
_entity.pdbx_description
1 polymer ?
#
loop_
_entity_poly.entity_id
_entity_poly.type
_entity_poly.pdbx_seq_one_letter_code
_entity_poly.pdbx_strand_id
1 'polypeptide(L)'
;SKVQYRLDLVDGAGRKLDLFPAPEVRFDSGDVVPRMLATGRYETAVTSGNAFARGALEKILPVPEAEFRMGAEGYLVTLAPFYGPVVSLDEPLGVYRQHGANAWRLDGSAPGEHLRRSLEHDSHKYRALQVKAREMGKEVPQALGMRDHHHLSTRLASLCLDPALHPYANDYRSALALRGAVASWHARLPWKRRAILAAWFIAVGFLPRPLAAPVIVWRLAPAFRPPAVDRFLKTLRLLVR
;
A
#
# COMPACT_ATOMS: atom_id res chain seq x y z
N SER A 1 -7.60 12.58 16.24
CA SER A 1 -7.08 11.72 15.17
C SER A 1 -8.21 10.90 14.55
N LYS A 2 -8.20 9.57 14.61
CA LYS A 2 -9.14 8.68 13.93
C LYS A 2 -9.30 7.32 14.61
N VAL A 3 -10.42 6.68 14.30
CA VAL A 3 -10.67 5.24 14.48
C VAL A 3 -10.60 4.57 13.11
N GLN A 4 -10.10 3.35 13.06
CA GLN A 4 -10.11 2.50 11.88
C GLN A 4 -10.57 1.09 12.20
N TYR A 5 -11.19 0.43 11.24
CA TYR A 5 -11.71 -0.93 11.38
C TYR A 5 -11.59 -1.68 10.07
N ARG A 6 -11.65 -3.01 10.14
CA ARG A 6 -11.60 -3.85 8.94
C ARG A 6 -12.90 -3.71 8.14
N LEU A 7 -12.81 -4.07 6.87
CA LEU A 7 -13.94 -4.09 5.95
C LEU A 7 -14.15 -5.50 5.44
N ASP A 8 -15.41 -5.93 5.38
CA ASP A 8 -15.80 -7.09 4.59
C ASP A 8 -15.68 -6.74 3.11
N LEU A 9 -14.78 -7.40 2.40
CA LEU A 9 -14.69 -7.31 0.95
C LEU A 9 -15.81 -8.16 0.35
N VAL A 10 -16.61 -7.58 -0.53
CA VAL A 10 -17.70 -8.30 -1.21
C VAL A 10 -17.64 -8.11 -2.73
N ASP A 11 -18.14 -9.09 -3.47
CA ASP A 11 -18.32 -8.98 -4.93
C ASP A 11 -19.54 -8.11 -5.30
N GLY A 12 -19.79 -7.97 -6.61
CA GLY A 12 -20.94 -7.23 -7.13
C GLY A 12 -22.30 -7.82 -6.71
N ALA A 13 -22.34 -9.09 -6.32
CA ALA A 13 -23.53 -9.77 -5.82
C ALA A 13 -23.64 -9.73 -4.28
N GLY A 14 -22.70 -9.07 -3.58
CA GLY A 14 -22.66 -8.98 -2.13
C GLY A 14 -22.08 -10.22 -1.44
N ARG A 15 -21.50 -11.17 -2.17
CA ARG A 15 -20.85 -12.35 -1.57
C ARG A 15 -19.51 -11.97 -0.99
N LYS A 16 -19.24 -12.40 0.24
CA LYS A 16 -17.97 -12.14 0.94
C LYS A 16 -16.80 -12.80 0.20
N LEU A 17 -15.78 -11.98 -0.08
CA LEU A 17 -14.54 -12.35 -0.75
C LEU A 17 -13.39 -12.52 0.25
N ASP A 18 -13.17 -11.54 1.12
CA ASP A 18 -12.09 -11.52 2.12
C ASP A 18 -12.33 -10.39 3.14
N LEU A 19 -11.34 -10.10 3.97
CA LEU A 19 -11.26 -8.92 4.83
C LEU A 19 -10.19 -7.95 4.32
N PHE A 20 -10.43 -6.65 4.50
CA PHE A 20 -9.43 -5.61 4.26
C PHE A 20 -9.19 -4.71 5.49
N PRO A 21 -7.93 -4.52 5.93
CA PRO A 21 -6.77 -5.33 5.57
C PRO A 21 -7.00 -6.82 5.88
N ALA A 22 -6.18 -7.71 5.33
CA ALA A 22 -6.29 -9.14 5.59
C ALA A 22 -5.94 -9.45 7.06
N PRO A 23 -6.52 -10.49 7.71
CA PRO A 23 -6.34 -10.75 9.15
C PRO A 23 -4.88 -10.91 9.59
N GLU A 24 -4.05 -11.48 8.72
CA GLU A 24 -2.60 -11.60 8.92
C GLU A 24 -1.86 -10.25 8.99
N VAL A 25 -2.44 -9.17 8.46
CA VAL A 25 -1.86 -7.82 8.56
C VAL A 25 -2.17 -7.28 9.94
N ARG A 26 -1.12 -7.03 10.73
CA ARG A 26 -1.26 -6.40 12.05
C ARG A 26 -1.64 -4.94 11.86
N PHE A 27 -2.83 -4.57 12.33
CA PHE A 27 -3.30 -3.20 12.25
C PHE A 27 -2.49 -2.29 13.18
N ASP A 28 -2.05 -1.14 12.66
CA ASP A 28 -1.30 -0.17 13.44
C ASP A 28 -2.26 0.63 14.35
N SER A 29 -1.98 0.70 15.64
CA SER A 29 -2.80 1.37 16.66
C SER A 29 -1.90 2.13 17.64
N GLY A 30 -2.43 3.15 18.30
CA GLY A 30 -1.70 4.06 19.18
C GLY A 30 -1.02 5.21 18.44
N ASP A 31 0.14 5.65 18.93
CA ASP A 31 0.97 6.63 18.24
C ASP A 31 1.70 5.99 17.05
N VAL A 32 1.23 6.30 15.85
CA VAL A 32 1.79 5.77 14.59
C VAL A 32 2.76 6.75 13.92
N VAL A 33 2.92 7.97 14.43
CA VAL A 33 3.78 9.00 13.82
C VAL A 33 5.23 8.53 13.70
N PRO A 34 5.86 7.91 14.71
CA PRO A 34 7.24 7.41 14.58
C PRO A 34 7.39 6.40 13.43
N ARG A 35 6.41 5.51 13.23
CA ARG A 35 6.41 4.54 12.13
C ARG A 35 6.22 5.22 10.77
N MET A 36 5.34 6.20 10.70
CA MET A 36 5.12 6.98 9.48
C MET A 36 6.37 7.72 9.07
N LEU A 37 7.09 8.33 10.01
CA LEU A 37 8.37 8.97 9.71
C LEU A 37 9.42 7.94 9.31
N ALA A 38 9.48 6.78 9.97
CA ALA A 38 10.46 5.75 9.66
C ALA A 38 10.25 5.07 8.31
N THR A 39 9.01 4.91 7.85
CA THR A 39 8.68 4.10 6.66
C THR A 39 7.95 4.85 5.56
N GLY A 40 7.36 6.01 5.85
CA GLY A 40 6.46 6.75 4.96
C GLY A 40 4.98 6.42 5.14
N ARG A 41 4.63 5.38 5.93
CA ARG A 41 3.24 4.97 6.16
C ARG A 41 3.04 4.22 7.47
N TYR A 42 1.80 3.85 7.75
CA TYR A 42 1.40 2.82 8.71
C TYR A 42 0.33 1.93 8.05
N GLU A 43 0.02 0.78 8.63
CA GLU A 43 -1.09 -0.04 8.16
C GLU A 43 -2.43 0.56 8.58
N THR A 44 -3.23 0.90 7.57
CA THR A 44 -4.47 1.65 7.76
C THR A 44 -5.57 1.11 6.86
N ALA A 45 -6.83 1.29 7.28
CA ALA A 45 -7.98 0.96 6.46
C ALA A 45 -8.09 1.91 5.26
N VAL A 46 -8.80 1.50 4.22
CA VAL A 46 -9.18 2.36 3.09
C VAL A 46 -10.59 2.89 3.30
N THR A 47 -10.91 4.01 2.67
CA THR A 47 -12.28 4.52 2.47
C THR A 47 -13.13 4.51 3.75
N SER A 48 -14.24 3.77 3.70
CA SER A 48 -15.25 3.59 4.74
C SER A 48 -14.74 2.89 5.99
N GLY A 49 -13.53 2.31 5.98
CA GLY A 49 -12.92 1.70 7.16
C GLY A 49 -12.36 2.72 8.16
N ASN A 50 -12.66 4.01 7.99
CA ASN A 50 -12.09 5.11 8.76
C ASN A 50 -13.18 6.05 9.28
N ALA A 51 -13.05 6.45 10.54
CA ALA A 51 -13.82 7.52 11.15
C ALA A 51 -12.87 8.56 11.76
N PHE A 52 -13.08 9.84 11.48
CA PHE A 52 -12.17 10.91 11.91
C PHE A 52 -12.83 11.78 12.97
N ALA A 53 -12.04 12.20 13.97
CA ALA A 53 -12.51 13.17 14.95
C ALA A 53 -12.68 14.54 14.28
N ARG A 54 -13.82 15.20 14.51
CA ARG A 54 -14.11 16.55 13.98
C ARG A 54 -12.96 17.54 14.23
N GLY A 55 -12.47 17.63 15.46
CA GLY A 55 -11.38 18.55 15.81
C GLY A 55 -10.02 18.22 15.15
N ALA A 56 -9.84 17.02 14.61
CA ALA A 56 -8.70 16.72 13.74
C ALA A 56 -8.97 17.20 12.31
N LEU A 57 -10.17 16.97 11.78
CA LEU A 57 -10.56 17.44 10.45
C LEU A 57 -10.52 18.97 10.33
N GLU A 58 -10.97 19.70 11.34
CA GLU A 58 -10.91 21.17 11.39
C GLU A 58 -9.48 21.73 11.25
N LYS A 59 -8.45 20.92 11.56
CA LYS A 59 -7.03 21.31 11.44
C LYS A 59 -6.36 20.83 10.15
N ILE A 60 -7.01 19.94 9.41
CA ILE A 60 -6.45 19.25 8.23
C ILE A 60 -7.12 19.74 6.95
N LEU A 61 -8.41 20.08 7.02
CA LEU A 61 -9.16 20.55 5.86
C LEU A 61 -8.79 22.01 5.52
N PRO A 62 -8.90 22.40 4.24
CA PRO A 62 -9.37 21.60 3.10
C PRO A 62 -8.32 20.60 2.56
N VAL A 63 -8.79 19.54 1.89
CA VAL A 63 -7.90 18.63 1.14
C VAL A 63 -7.43 19.33 -0.14
N PRO A 64 -6.13 19.33 -0.50
CA PRO A 64 -5.66 19.91 -1.76
C PRO A 64 -6.20 19.14 -2.98
N GLU A 65 -7.27 19.64 -3.61
CA GLU A 65 -8.01 18.92 -4.65
C GLU A 65 -7.16 18.56 -5.87
N ALA A 66 -6.21 19.41 -6.27
CA ALA A 66 -5.35 19.15 -7.41
C ALA A 66 -4.46 17.89 -7.21
N GLU A 67 -3.94 17.71 -5.99
CA GLU A 67 -3.05 16.59 -5.63
C GLU A 67 -3.82 15.33 -5.24
N PHE A 68 -5.03 15.51 -4.70
CA PHE A 68 -5.83 14.44 -4.08
C PHE A 68 -7.24 14.30 -4.68
N ARG A 69 -7.40 14.67 -5.96
CA ARG A 69 -8.66 14.50 -6.72
C ARG A 69 -9.22 13.09 -6.61
N MET A 70 -8.33 12.09 -6.62
CA MET A 70 -8.66 10.70 -6.32
C MET A 70 -7.85 10.25 -5.10
N GLY A 71 -8.51 9.51 -4.20
CA GLY A 71 -7.85 9.01 -2.98
C GLY A 71 -7.64 10.09 -1.92
N ALA A 72 -8.56 11.05 -1.77
CA ALA A 72 -8.51 12.08 -0.71
C ALA A 72 -8.30 11.51 0.70
N GLU A 73 -8.76 10.28 0.95
CA GLU A 73 -8.45 9.55 2.18
C GLU A 73 -6.96 9.44 2.46
N GLY A 74 -6.11 9.30 1.43
CA GLY A 74 -4.66 9.20 1.57
C GLY A 74 -4.08 10.40 2.30
N TYR A 75 -4.59 11.60 2.01
CA TYR A 75 -4.24 12.83 2.73
C TYR A 75 -4.71 12.79 4.18
N LEU A 76 -5.99 12.48 4.41
CA LEU A 76 -6.58 12.46 5.75
C LEU A 76 -5.93 11.43 6.67
N VAL A 77 -5.70 10.19 6.19
CA VAL A 77 -5.06 9.14 6.98
C VAL A 77 -3.60 9.46 7.28
N THR A 78 -2.94 10.26 6.43
CA THR A 78 -1.55 10.69 6.62
C THR A 78 -1.45 11.79 7.67
N LEU A 79 -2.42 12.70 7.76
CA LEU A 79 -2.34 13.86 8.65
C LEU A 79 -3.07 13.69 9.98
N ALA A 80 -4.15 12.90 10.02
CA ALA A 80 -4.92 12.67 11.24
C ALA A 80 -4.09 12.20 12.46
N PRO A 81 -3.08 11.30 12.29
CA PRO A 81 -2.25 10.84 13.41
C PRO A 81 -1.46 11.92 14.14
N PHE A 82 -1.16 13.06 13.50
CA PHE A 82 -0.50 14.18 14.19
C PHE A 82 -1.37 14.85 15.25
N TYR A 83 -2.67 14.57 15.25
CA TYR A 83 -3.65 15.13 16.17
C TYR A 83 -4.24 14.07 17.12
N GLY A 84 -3.44 13.06 17.47
CA GLY A 84 -3.76 12.05 18.49
C GLY A 84 -3.55 10.59 18.02
N PRO A 85 -3.72 9.63 18.94
CA PRO A 85 -3.52 8.22 18.62
C PRO A 85 -4.57 7.70 17.63
N VAL A 86 -4.19 6.70 16.85
CA VAL A 86 -5.10 5.91 16.02
C VAL A 86 -5.67 4.78 16.85
N VAL A 87 -6.98 4.55 16.80
CA VAL A 87 -7.61 3.36 17.39
C VAL A 87 -7.94 2.38 16.28
N SER A 88 -7.46 1.14 16.38
CA SER A 88 -7.76 0.07 15.41
C SER A 88 -8.65 -1.00 16.01
N LEU A 89 -9.68 -1.38 15.28
CA LEU A 89 -10.58 -2.49 15.60
C LEU A 89 -10.37 -3.61 14.56
N ASP A 90 -10.20 -4.84 15.04
CA ASP A 90 -10.04 -6.00 14.14
C ASP A 90 -11.39 -6.50 13.60
N GLU A 91 -12.50 -6.12 14.24
CA GLU A 91 -13.84 -6.44 13.79
C GLU A 91 -14.17 -5.73 12.47
N PRO A 92 -14.79 -6.43 11.51
CA PRO A 92 -15.31 -5.77 10.32
C PRO A 92 -16.57 -4.97 10.67
N LEU A 93 -16.48 -3.64 10.56
CA LEU A 93 -17.61 -2.72 10.84
C LEU A 93 -18.11 -1.99 9.60
N GLY A 94 -17.65 -2.41 8.41
CA GLY A 94 -18.11 -1.88 7.13
C GLY A 94 -17.94 -2.88 6.01
N VAL A 95 -18.56 -2.59 4.86
CA VAL A 95 -18.51 -3.42 3.67
C VAL A 95 -17.90 -2.60 2.53
N TYR A 96 -16.90 -3.17 1.86
CA TYR A 96 -16.31 -2.59 0.66
C TYR A 96 -16.59 -3.49 -0.54
N ARG A 97 -17.43 -2.99 -1.45
CA ARG A 97 -17.75 -3.70 -2.70
C ARG A 97 -16.63 -3.52 -3.70
N GLN A 98 -16.02 -4.63 -4.12
CA GLN A 98 -15.04 -4.65 -5.17
C GLN A 98 -15.72 -4.99 -6.50
N HIS A 99 -15.96 -3.97 -7.34
CA HIS A 99 -16.46 -4.18 -8.70
C HIS A 99 -15.32 -4.02 -9.73
N GLY A 100 -15.52 -4.59 -10.92
CA GLY A 100 -14.50 -4.71 -11.96
C GLY A 100 -14.11 -3.42 -12.68
N ALA A 101 -14.30 -2.26 -12.04
CA ALA A 101 -14.01 -0.93 -12.58
C ALA A 101 -13.47 0.02 -11.49
N ASN A 102 -12.97 -0.52 -10.38
CA ASN A 102 -12.40 0.30 -9.32
C ASN A 102 -11.15 0.99 -9.86
N ALA A 103 -11.02 2.31 -9.68
CA ALA A 103 -9.88 3.09 -10.19
C ALA A 103 -8.49 2.56 -9.74
N TRP A 104 -8.47 1.75 -8.68
CA TRP A 104 -7.32 1.11 -8.04
C TRP A 104 -7.16 -0.39 -8.34
N ARG A 105 -8.01 -0.94 -9.21
CA ARG A 105 -7.95 -2.33 -9.63
C ARG A 105 -7.45 -2.38 -11.07
N LEU A 106 -6.59 -3.36 -11.32
CA LEU A 106 -6.05 -3.65 -12.64
C LEU A 106 -7.04 -4.51 -13.42
N ASP A 107 -8.16 -3.91 -13.83
CA ASP A 107 -9.00 -4.43 -14.90
C ASP A 107 -9.13 -3.39 -16.01
N GLY A 108 -8.52 -3.70 -17.15
CA GLY A 108 -8.68 -2.92 -18.39
C GLY A 108 -7.75 -1.72 -18.56
N SER A 109 -7.24 -1.08 -17.50
CA SER A 109 -6.18 -0.06 -17.64
C SER A 109 -4.81 -0.70 -17.87
N ALA A 110 -3.97 -0.13 -18.74
CA ALA A 110 -2.60 -0.57 -18.92
C ALA A 110 -1.87 -0.62 -17.56
N PRO A 111 -1.32 -1.76 -17.11
CA PRO A 111 -0.76 -1.90 -15.76
C PRO A 111 0.26 -0.83 -15.39
N GLY A 112 1.01 -0.32 -16.37
CA GLY A 112 1.94 0.80 -16.20
C GLY A 112 1.28 2.10 -15.71
N GLU A 113 0.12 2.49 -16.27
CA GLU A 113 -0.55 3.74 -15.89
C GLU A 113 -1.07 3.68 -14.45
N HIS A 114 -1.70 2.57 -14.06
CA HIS A 114 -2.15 2.37 -12.68
C HIS A 114 -0.99 2.46 -11.68
N LEU A 115 0.15 1.82 -12.00
CA LEU A 115 1.35 1.88 -11.17
C LEU A 115 1.88 3.32 -11.07
N ARG A 116 1.94 4.07 -12.18
CA ARG A 116 2.34 5.48 -12.17
C ARG A 116 1.45 6.35 -11.30
N ARG A 117 0.12 6.23 -11.43
CA ARG A 117 -0.84 6.95 -10.58
C ARG A 117 -0.66 6.63 -9.09
N SER A 118 -0.37 5.36 -8.77
CA SER A 118 -0.07 4.94 -7.40
C SER A 118 1.21 5.58 -6.87
N LEU A 119 2.27 5.66 -7.69
CA LEU A 119 3.54 6.31 -7.34
C LEU A 119 3.39 7.82 -7.15
N GLU A 120 2.63 8.47 -8.02
CA GLU A 120 2.30 9.89 -7.90
C GLU A 120 1.52 10.16 -6.60
N HIS A 121 0.50 9.34 -6.32
CA HIS A 121 -0.28 9.45 -5.08
C HIS A 121 0.58 9.22 -3.82
N ASP A 122 1.49 8.25 -3.84
CA ASP A 122 2.48 8.07 -2.77
C ASP A 122 3.37 9.31 -2.61
N SER A 123 3.81 9.93 -3.72
CA SER A 123 4.63 11.14 -3.66
C SER A 123 3.90 12.32 -2.99
N HIS A 124 2.60 12.52 -3.29
CA HIS A 124 1.78 13.54 -2.65
C HIS A 124 1.62 13.28 -1.14
N LYS A 125 1.39 12.02 -0.73
CA LYS A 125 1.34 11.66 0.69
C LYS A 125 2.66 11.91 1.40
N TYR A 126 3.79 11.55 0.79
CA TYR A 126 5.11 11.79 1.40
C TYR A 126 5.41 13.29 1.53
N ARG A 127 5.01 14.11 0.55
CA ARG A 127 5.08 15.57 0.64
C ARG A 127 4.25 16.09 1.81
N ALA A 128 2.98 15.69 1.89
CA ALA A 128 2.08 16.10 2.97
C ALA A 128 2.62 15.68 4.36
N LEU A 129 3.13 14.45 4.48
CA LEU A 129 3.79 13.94 5.67
C LEU A 129 5.00 14.79 6.07
N GLN A 130 5.87 15.09 5.11
CA GLN A 130 7.07 15.89 5.35
C GLN A 130 6.74 17.31 5.81
N VAL A 131 5.78 17.96 5.17
CA VAL A 131 5.34 19.32 5.54
C VAL A 131 4.77 19.31 6.96
N LYS A 132 3.82 18.42 7.25
CA LYS A 132 3.19 18.34 8.58
C LYS A 132 4.19 17.98 9.67
N ALA A 133 5.11 17.06 9.40
CA ALA A 133 6.14 16.68 10.37
C ALA A 133 7.04 17.88 10.73
N ARG A 134 7.47 18.68 9.74
CA ARG A 134 8.25 19.89 9.98
C ARG A 134 7.48 20.95 10.77
N GLU A 135 6.21 21.18 10.43
CA GLU A 135 5.33 22.09 11.19
C GLU A 135 5.22 21.68 12.66
N MET A 136 5.23 20.38 12.94
CA MET A 136 5.16 19.81 14.29
C MET A 136 6.53 19.63 14.95
N GLY A 137 7.60 20.23 14.38
CA GLY A 137 8.95 20.19 14.92
C GLY A 137 9.59 18.79 14.93
N LYS A 138 9.13 17.88 14.07
CA LYS A 138 9.66 16.51 13.95
C LYS A 138 10.75 16.44 12.88
N GLU A 139 11.77 15.64 13.13
CA GLU A 139 12.76 15.30 12.11
C GLU A 139 12.11 14.47 10.98
N VAL A 140 12.44 14.81 9.74
CA VAL A 140 11.92 14.11 8.56
C VAL A 140 13.08 13.47 7.81
N PRO A 141 13.03 12.15 7.54
CA PRO A 141 14.04 11.51 6.72
C PRO A 141 14.10 12.11 5.32
N GLN A 142 15.31 12.25 4.78
CA GLN A 142 15.52 12.77 3.43
C GLN A 142 14.88 11.87 2.34
N ALA A 143 14.81 10.56 2.60
CA ALA A 143 14.36 9.57 1.62
C ALA A 143 13.11 8.81 2.11
N LEU A 144 12.00 9.54 2.34
CA LEU A 144 10.69 8.94 2.62
C LEU A 144 10.29 7.97 1.49
N GLY A 145 9.63 6.87 1.85
CA GLY A 145 9.23 5.81 0.92
C GLY A 145 10.32 4.78 0.62
N MET A 146 11.60 5.03 0.93
CA MET A 146 12.67 4.05 0.71
C MET A 146 12.71 2.90 1.72
N ARG A 147 11.79 2.91 2.70
CA ARG A 147 11.50 1.81 3.63
C ARG A 147 10.03 1.37 3.55
N ASP A 148 9.27 1.88 2.58
CA ASP A 148 7.89 1.48 2.31
C ASP A 148 7.90 0.33 1.30
N HIS A 149 7.66 -0.89 1.79
CA HIS A 149 7.65 -2.07 0.93
C HIS A 149 6.52 -2.06 -0.11
N HIS A 150 5.41 -1.34 0.13
CA HIS A 150 4.36 -1.20 -0.88
C HIS A 150 4.82 -0.28 -2.00
N HIS A 151 5.34 0.89 -1.65
CA HIS A 151 5.88 1.85 -2.62
C HIS A 151 7.01 1.24 -3.45
N LEU A 152 7.96 0.55 -2.81
CA LEU A 152 9.05 -0.15 -3.49
C LEU A 152 8.55 -1.29 -4.39
N SER A 153 7.48 -2.01 -3.98
CA SER A 153 6.85 -3.03 -4.84
C SER A 153 6.27 -2.37 -6.11
N THR A 154 5.59 -1.22 -5.97
CA THR A 154 5.02 -0.45 -7.07
C THR A 154 6.11 0.12 -7.98
N ARG A 155 7.20 0.68 -7.43
CA ARG A 155 8.33 1.20 -8.20
C ARG A 155 9.00 0.11 -9.02
N LEU A 156 9.28 -1.04 -8.40
CA LEU A 156 9.89 -2.17 -9.08
C LEU A 156 8.98 -2.74 -10.18
N ALA A 157 7.67 -2.84 -9.90
CA ALA A 157 6.68 -3.25 -10.89
C ALA A 157 6.61 -2.27 -12.07
N SER A 158 6.58 -0.95 -11.81
CA SER A 158 6.56 0.09 -12.84
C SER A 158 7.80 0.02 -13.72
N LEU A 159 9.00 -0.06 -13.12
CA LEU A 159 10.26 -0.16 -13.87
C LEU A 159 10.36 -1.45 -14.70
N CYS A 160 9.74 -2.54 -14.23
CA CYS A 160 9.77 -3.81 -14.95
C CYS A 160 8.76 -3.89 -16.09
N LEU A 161 7.52 -3.40 -15.88
CA LEU A 161 6.42 -3.54 -16.83
C LEU A 161 6.36 -2.40 -17.84
N ASP A 162 6.78 -1.20 -17.47
CA ASP A 162 6.73 -0.01 -18.33
C ASP A 162 7.94 0.92 -18.05
N PRO A 163 9.16 0.48 -18.41
CA PRO A 163 10.38 1.23 -18.13
C PRO A 163 10.45 2.58 -18.86
N ALA A 164 9.82 2.71 -20.03
CA ALA A 164 9.89 3.93 -20.84
C ALA A 164 9.22 5.13 -20.17
N LEU A 165 8.16 4.87 -19.41
CA LEU A 165 7.38 5.88 -18.69
C LEU A 165 7.60 5.81 -17.17
N HIS A 166 8.63 5.09 -16.71
CA HIS A 166 8.93 4.98 -15.28
C HIS A 166 9.40 6.34 -14.73
N PRO A 167 8.78 6.88 -13.66
CA PRO A 167 9.01 8.27 -13.24
C PRO A 167 10.35 8.54 -12.55
N TYR A 168 11.14 7.52 -12.21
CA TYR A 168 12.40 7.68 -11.47
C TYR A 168 13.59 7.27 -12.32
N ALA A 169 14.30 8.25 -12.87
CA ALA A 169 15.43 8.02 -13.79
C ALA A 169 16.59 7.21 -13.19
N ASN A 170 16.80 7.31 -11.87
CA ASN A 170 17.92 6.67 -11.17
C ASN A 170 17.56 5.31 -10.55
N ASP A 171 16.40 4.75 -10.88
CA ASP A 171 15.99 3.44 -10.37
C ASP A 171 16.60 2.29 -11.18
N TYR A 172 17.18 1.34 -10.46
CA TYR A 172 17.67 0.08 -11.00
C TYR A 172 16.90 -1.08 -10.36
N ARG A 173 16.52 -2.09 -11.16
CA ARG A 173 15.73 -3.24 -10.69
C ARG A 173 16.41 -3.97 -9.53
N SER A 174 17.73 -4.18 -9.60
CA SER A 174 18.52 -4.82 -8.55
C SER A 174 18.55 -3.98 -7.27
N ALA A 175 18.76 -2.67 -7.38
CA ALA A 175 18.77 -1.76 -6.22
C ALA A 175 17.40 -1.71 -5.52
N LEU A 176 16.31 -1.60 -6.28
CA LEU A 176 14.95 -1.64 -5.74
C LEU A 176 14.63 -2.99 -5.10
N ALA A 177 15.13 -4.09 -5.66
CA ALA A 177 14.93 -5.42 -5.09
C ALA A 177 15.64 -5.60 -3.76
N LEU A 178 16.92 -5.22 -3.66
CA LEU A 178 17.66 -5.29 -2.40
C LEU A 178 17.01 -4.40 -1.33
N ARG A 179 16.65 -3.16 -1.70
CA ARG A 179 15.97 -2.24 -0.78
C ARG A 179 14.60 -2.76 -0.36
N GLY A 180 13.82 -3.31 -1.30
CA GLY A 180 12.51 -3.88 -1.02
C GLY A 180 12.58 -5.13 -0.13
N ALA A 181 13.58 -5.99 -0.33
CA ALA A 181 13.83 -7.13 0.53
C ALA A 181 14.14 -6.68 1.98
N VAL A 182 14.96 -5.65 2.15
CA VAL A 182 15.21 -5.04 3.48
C VAL A 182 13.94 -4.39 4.04
N ALA A 183 13.22 -3.62 3.23
CA ALA A 183 11.98 -2.95 3.64
C ALA A 183 10.88 -3.94 4.07
N SER A 184 10.93 -5.18 3.60
CA SER A 184 10.01 -6.25 4.00
C SER A 184 10.09 -6.55 5.51
N TRP A 185 11.19 -6.21 6.17
CA TRP A 185 11.32 -6.29 7.63
C TRP A 185 10.32 -5.38 8.36
N HIS A 186 10.00 -4.23 7.77
CA HIS A 186 9.07 -3.24 8.36
C HIS A 186 7.59 -3.55 8.10
N ALA A 187 7.31 -4.51 7.22
CA ALA A 187 5.94 -4.93 6.89
C ALA A 187 5.24 -5.50 8.14
N ARG A 188 3.99 -5.11 8.35
CA ARG A 188 3.14 -5.61 9.44
C ARG A 188 2.57 -7.01 9.13
N LEU A 189 3.43 -7.89 8.66
CA LEU A 189 3.13 -9.28 8.30
C LEU A 189 3.85 -10.25 9.24
N PRO A 190 3.37 -11.50 9.37
CA PRO A 190 4.11 -12.60 9.99
C PRO A 190 5.46 -12.82 9.30
N TRP A 191 6.45 -13.33 10.04
CA TRP A 191 7.82 -13.47 9.53
C TRP A 191 7.92 -14.30 8.24
N LYS A 192 7.14 -15.38 8.13
CA LYS A 192 7.08 -16.22 6.92
C LYS A 192 6.61 -15.41 5.70
N ARG A 193 5.64 -14.51 5.88
CA ARG A 193 5.14 -13.63 4.82
C ARG A 193 6.12 -12.51 4.49
N ARG A 194 6.88 -12.00 5.46
CA ARG A 194 8.00 -11.09 5.21
C ARG A 194 9.08 -11.76 4.36
N ALA A 195 9.39 -13.03 4.65
CA ALA A 195 10.35 -13.81 3.87
C ALA A 195 9.86 -14.03 2.42
N ILE A 196 8.58 -14.38 2.22
CA ILE A 196 7.99 -14.48 0.88
C ILE A 196 8.04 -13.14 0.14
N LEU A 197 7.72 -12.04 0.82
CA LEU A 197 7.79 -10.70 0.21
C LEU A 197 9.22 -10.34 -0.19
N ALA A 198 10.21 -10.62 0.66
CA ALA A 198 11.61 -10.42 0.36
C ALA A 198 12.06 -11.28 -0.83
N ALA A 199 11.67 -12.56 -0.86
CA ALA A 199 11.95 -13.46 -1.98
C ALA A 199 11.31 -12.96 -3.28
N TRP A 200 10.09 -12.42 -3.23
CA TRP A 200 9.43 -11.81 -4.39
C TRP A 200 10.22 -10.61 -4.91
N PHE A 201 10.73 -9.74 -4.03
CA PHE A 201 11.56 -8.61 -4.43
C PHE A 201 12.83 -9.07 -5.14
N ILE A 202 13.55 -10.04 -4.56
CA ILE A 202 14.76 -10.61 -5.17
C ILE A 202 14.43 -11.25 -6.53
N ALA A 203 13.39 -12.09 -6.60
CA ALA A 203 12.99 -12.73 -7.85
C ALA A 203 12.70 -11.69 -8.95
N VAL A 204 11.86 -10.68 -8.66
CA VAL A 204 11.49 -9.67 -9.66
C VAL A 204 12.66 -8.74 -10.00
N GLY A 205 13.59 -8.49 -9.08
CA GLY A 205 14.77 -7.66 -9.33
C GLY A 205 15.79 -8.27 -10.27
N PHE A 206 16.03 -9.57 -10.11
CA PHE A 206 17.16 -10.26 -10.74
C PHE A 206 16.75 -11.16 -11.91
N LEU A 207 15.49 -11.61 -12.00
CA LEU A 207 15.04 -12.37 -13.16
C LEU A 207 15.09 -11.52 -14.44
N PRO A 208 15.33 -12.13 -15.62
CA PRO A 208 15.07 -11.48 -16.91
C PRO A 208 13.64 -10.93 -16.98
N ARG A 209 13.44 -9.78 -17.64
CA ARG A 209 12.12 -9.11 -17.75
C ARG A 209 10.98 -10.05 -18.21
N PRO A 210 11.17 -10.94 -19.21
CA PRO A 210 10.11 -11.86 -19.64
C PRO A 210 9.64 -12.82 -18.54
N LEU A 211 10.50 -13.15 -17.56
CA LEU A 211 10.16 -14.02 -16.43
C LEU A 211 9.62 -13.22 -15.24
N ALA A 212 10.12 -12.00 -15.03
CA ALA A 212 9.67 -11.14 -13.94
C ALA A 212 8.28 -10.54 -14.17
N ALA A 213 7.95 -10.18 -15.43
CA ALA A 213 6.68 -9.53 -15.75
C ALA A 213 5.44 -10.38 -15.37
N PRO A 214 5.36 -11.68 -15.71
CA PRO A 214 4.27 -12.54 -15.25
C PRO A 214 4.17 -12.62 -13.72
N VAL A 215 5.30 -12.71 -13.01
CA VAL A 215 5.33 -12.77 -11.54
C VAL A 215 4.75 -11.50 -10.91
N ILE A 216 5.01 -10.33 -11.51
CA ILE A 216 4.38 -9.07 -11.09
C ILE A 216 2.88 -9.10 -11.38
N VAL A 217 2.49 -9.43 -12.62
CA VAL A 217 1.09 -9.44 -13.05
C VAL A 217 0.25 -10.40 -12.19
N TRP A 218 0.77 -11.60 -11.89
CA TRP A 218 0.10 -12.56 -11.01
C TRP A 218 -0.09 -12.03 -9.58
N ARG A 219 0.84 -11.22 -9.07
CA ARG A 219 0.69 -10.59 -7.77
C ARG A 219 -0.39 -9.50 -7.80
N LEU A 220 -0.36 -8.65 -8.83
CA LEU A 220 -1.23 -7.49 -8.94
C LEU A 220 -2.67 -7.83 -9.37
N ALA A 221 -2.83 -8.80 -10.25
CA ALA A 221 -4.09 -9.20 -10.83
C ALA A 221 -4.22 -10.73 -10.79
N PRO A 222 -4.77 -11.29 -9.68
CA PRO A 222 -4.91 -12.73 -9.48
C PRO A 222 -5.65 -13.47 -10.60
N ALA A 223 -6.53 -12.79 -11.34
CA ALA A 223 -7.29 -13.35 -12.46
C ALA A 223 -6.41 -13.87 -13.61
N PHE A 224 -5.18 -13.36 -13.76
CA PHE A 224 -4.25 -13.80 -14.80
C PHE A 224 -3.32 -14.94 -14.35
N ARG A 225 -3.53 -15.51 -13.15
CA ARG A 225 -2.72 -16.63 -12.66
C ARG A 225 -3.07 -17.92 -13.39
N PRO A 226 -2.08 -18.69 -13.84
CA PRO A 226 -2.30 -20.06 -14.28
C PRO A 226 -2.95 -20.89 -13.15
N PRO A 227 -3.85 -21.86 -13.45
CA PRO A 227 -4.53 -22.66 -12.43
C PRO A 227 -3.59 -23.41 -11.47
N ALA A 228 -2.41 -23.81 -11.95
CA ALA A 228 -1.38 -24.44 -11.11
C ALA A 228 -0.80 -23.45 -10.09
N VAL A 229 -0.49 -22.23 -10.52
CA VAL A 229 0.05 -21.16 -9.67
C VAL A 229 -1.00 -20.75 -8.63
N ASP A 230 -2.27 -20.61 -9.02
CA ASP A 230 -3.33 -20.24 -8.09
C ASP A 230 -3.55 -21.29 -6.99
N ARG A 231 -3.59 -22.59 -7.36
CA ARG A 231 -3.68 -23.69 -6.38
C ARG A 231 -2.49 -23.71 -5.42
N PHE A 232 -1.27 -23.54 -5.95
CA PHE A 232 -0.07 -23.48 -5.14
C PHE A 232 -0.11 -22.31 -4.14
N LEU A 233 -0.46 -21.10 -4.59
CA LEU A 233 -0.52 -19.92 -3.73
C LEU A 233 -1.63 -20.02 -2.67
N LYS A 234 -2.77 -20.64 -2.99
CA LYS A 234 -3.83 -20.92 -2.00
C LYS A 234 -3.32 -21.86 -0.90
N THR A 235 -2.59 -22.92 -1.28
CA THR A 235 -1.97 -23.85 -0.34
C THR A 235 -0.92 -23.15 0.53
N LEU A 236 -0.05 -22.34 -0.09
CA LEU A 236 0.96 -21.55 0.61
C LEU A 236 0.32 -20.57 1.60
N ARG A 237 -0.80 -19.93 1.24
CA ARG A 237 -1.53 -19.00 2.13
C ARG A 237 -1.96 -19.68 3.44
N LEU A 238 -2.33 -20.96 3.40
CA LEU A 238 -2.72 -21.73 4.58
C LEU A 238 -1.52 -22.08 5.48
N LEU A 239 -0.37 -22.42 4.89
CA LEU A 239 0.86 -22.80 5.61
C LEU A 239 1.59 -21.62 6.27
N VAL A 240 1.27 -20.41 5.82
CA VAL A 240 1.97 -19.16 6.12
C VAL A 240 1.00 -18.16 6.79
N ARG A 241 -0.08 -18.66 7.40
CA ARG A 241 -0.81 -17.92 8.43
C ARG A 241 0.08 -17.70 9.65
#